data_AF-A0A259FJ47-F1
#
_entry.id   AF-A0A259FJ47-F1
#
_cell.length_a   1.000
_cell.length_b   1.000
_cell.length_c   1.000
_cell.angle_alpha   90.00
_cell.angle_beta   90.00
_cell.angle_gamma   90.00
#
_symmetry.space_group_name_H-M   'P 1'
#
loop_
_entity.id
_entity.type
_entity.pdbx_description
1 polymer ?
#
loop_
_entity_poly.entity_id
_entity_poly.type
_entity_poly.pdbx_seq_one_letter_code
_entity_poly.pdbx_strand_id
1 'polypeptide(L)'
;MKSFALAASLAAAFFAAQAHALSAGDIAVIAYNADGDDNFAWVALTDIAANTVINFTDASWQDTAFRSTEHLDAGGPLTWTSDVTLAAGTVVSYSGDDLNTWSVGTAGGIGMGLSNSGDQLFVFEGSTASPDFVYGLQFANASGIIAAPTVSSSTNTTNVPDALSLAAGTMVDVGNFDDGYYSGITSGTQAELLAAIADSGNWTRGNDAFATSTWASSFQVTPVPEAETYAMMLAGLGLVGFMAARRRRG
;
A
#
# COMPACT_ATOMS: atom_id res chain seq x y z
N MET A 1 9.30 -20.18 -64.84
CA MET A 1 8.10 -19.50 -64.29
C MET A 1 7.38 -20.55 -63.44
N LYS A 2 7.22 -20.49 -62.13
CA LYS A 2 7.12 -19.39 -61.16
C LYS A 2 7.68 -19.90 -59.82
N SER A 3 8.61 -19.18 -59.19
CA SER A 3 9.05 -19.48 -57.82
C SER A 3 8.05 -18.88 -56.84
N PHE A 4 7.46 -19.71 -55.97
CA PHE A 4 6.66 -19.23 -54.84
C PHE A 4 7.60 -18.77 -53.73
N ALA A 5 7.61 -17.47 -53.44
CA ALA A 5 8.24 -16.93 -52.24
C ALA A 5 7.29 -17.13 -51.06
N LEU A 6 7.75 -17.85 -50.03
CA LEU A 6 7.03 -18.02 -48.77
C LEU A 6 7.35 -16.82 -47.88
N ALA A 7 6.39 -15.92 -47.69
CA ALA A 7 6.49 -14.85 -46.70
C ALA A 7 6.22 -15.44 -45.32
N ALA A 8 7.25 -15.50 -44.46
CA ALA A 8 7.07 -15.77 -43.04
C ALA A 8 6.63 -14.48 -42.35
N SER A 9 5.36 -14.40 -41.96
CA SER A 9 4.86 -13.36 -41.07
C SER A 9 5.37 -13.62 -39.65
N LEU A 10 6.21 -12.72 -39.13
CA LEU A 10 6.62 -12.71 -37.74
C LEU A 10 5.43 -12.22 -36.89
N ALA A 11 4.76 -13.13 -36.18
CA ALA A 11 3.77 -12.75 -35.19
C ALA A 11 4.50 -12.14 -33.98
N ALA A 12 4.28 -10.85 -33.73
CA ALA A 12 4.67 -10.22 -32.47
C ALA A 12 3.81 -10.82 -31.36
N ALA A 13 4.42 -11.58 -30.45
CA ALA A 13 3.75 -12.01 -29.23
C ALA A 13 3.53 -10.77 -28.36
N PHE A 14 2.27 -10.36 -28.21
CA PHE A 14 1.88 -9.46 -27.13
C PHE A 14 2.03 -10.24 -25.83
N PHE A 15 3.05 -9.94 -25.04
CA PHE A 15 3.05 -10.29 -23.63
C PHE A 15 2.04 -9.38 -22.96
N ALA A 16 0.89 -9.91 -22.55
CA ALA A 16 0.10 -9.25 -21.53
C ALA A 16 0.98 -9.22 -20.28
N ALA A 17 1.35 -8.03 -19.81
CA ALA A 17 1.92 -7.90 -18.48
C ALA A 17 0.89 -8.47 -17.51
N GLN A 18 1.25 -9.54 -16.81
CA GLN A 18 0.45 -10.00 -15.68
C GLN A 18 0.42 -8.83 -14.69
N ALA A 19 -0.76 -8.46 -14.19
CA ALA A 19 -0.86 -7.48 -13.12
C ALA A 19 0.10 -7.91 -12.01
N HIS A 20 1.07 -7.04 -11.70
CA HIS A 20 1.99 -7.29 -10.60
C HIS A 20 1.17 -7.23 -9.31
N ALA A 21 1.18 -8.31 -8.53
CA ALA A 21 0.57 -8.31 -7.22
C ALA A 21 1.30 -7.30 -6.33
N LEU A 22 0.55 -6.48 -5.61
CA LEU A 22 1.09 -5.48 -4.71
C LEU A 22 1.81 -6.18 -3.54
N SER A 23 2.97 -5.63 -3.17
CA SER A 23 3.74 -6.06 -2.01
C SER A 23 3.46 -5.16 -0.82
N ALA A 24 3.74 -5.66 0.40
CA ALA A 24 3.61 -4.85 1.60
C ALA A 24 4.45 -3.55 1.49
N GLY A 25 3.81 -2.40 1.69
CA GLY A 25 4.42 -1.08 1.54
C GLY A 25 4.37 -0.47 0.13
N ASP A 26 3.72 -1.12 -0.83
CA ASP A 26 3.43 -0.53 -2.16
C ASP A 26 2.33 0.54 -2.10
N ILE A 27 1.54 0.54 -1.02
CA ILE A 27 0.56 1.56 -0.67
C ILE A 27 0.80 1.97 0.78
N ALA A 28 0.46 3.22 1.12
CA ALA A 28 0.35 3.66 2.50
C ALA A 28 -0.90 4.52 2.71
N VAL A 29 -1.57 4.32 3.84
CA VAL A 29 -2.66 5.21 4.29
C VAL A 29 -2.03 6.46 4.89
N ILE A 30 -2.54 7.63 4.50
CA ILE A 30 -1.98 8.94 4.86
C ILE A 30 -2.99 9.87 5.52
N ALA A 31 -4.26 9.47 5.60
CA ALA A 31 -5.28 10.20 6.35
C ALA A 31 -6.41 9.26 6.76
N TYR A 32 -7.03 9.56 7.89
CA TYR A 32 -8.25 8.94 8.39
C TYR A 32 -9.06 10.00 9.16
N ASN A 33 -10.37 9.84 9.15
CA ASN A 33 -11.30 10.69 9.87
C ASN A 33 -12.48 9.83 10.34
N ALA A 34 -12.54 9.55 11.63
CA ALA A 34 -13.64 8.81 12.26
C ALA A 34 -14.78 9.74 12.73
N ASP A 35 -14.55 11.05 12.71
CA ASP A 35 -15.59 12.06 12.95
C ASP A 35 -16.28 12.49 11.64
N GLY A 36 -17.43 11.91 11.35
CA GLY A 36 -18.29 12.33 10.24
C GLY A 36 -18.53 11.22 9.23
N ASP A 37 -18.09 11.43 7.99
CA ASP A 37 -18.36 10.53 6.86
C ASP A 37 -17.28 9.45 6.66
N ASP A 38 -16.56 9.04 7.72
CA ASP A 38 -15.62 7.90 7.68
C ASP A 38 -14.54 7.99 6.57
N ASN A 39 -13.98 9.19 6.40
CA ASN A 39 -13.11 9.53 5.28
C ASN A 39 -11.68 8.99 5.49
N PHE A 40 -11.01 8.63 4.41
CA PHE A 40 -9.57 8.33 4.46
C PHE A 40 -8.87 8.64 3.13
N ALA A 41 -7.54 8.63 3.15
CA ALA A 41 -6.74 8.75 1.93
C ALA A 41 -5.52 7.84 1.98
N TRP A 42 -5.09 7.37 0.81
CA TRP A 42 -3.91 6.55 0.63
C TRP A 42 -3.10 7.01 -0.56
N VAL A 43 -1.81 6.66 -0.57
CA VAL A 43 -0.87 6.99 -1.64
C VAL A 43 -0.30 5.70 -2.24
N ALA A 44 -0.23 5.65 -3.56
CA ALA A 44 0.53 4.62 -4.27
C ALA A 44 2.03 4.93 -4.15
N LEU A 45 2.82 4.04 -3.58
CA LEU A 45 4.28 4.17 -3.47
C LEU A 45 5.04 3.44 -4.59
N THR A 46 4.31 2.75 -5.45
CA THR A 46 4.76 2.16 -6.72
C THR A 46 3.67 2.36 -7.78
N ASP A 47 3.98 2.06 -9.05
CA ASP A 47 2.98 2.03 -10.11
C ASP A 47 2.02 0.85 -9.90
N ILE A 48 0.72 1.11 -9.88
CA ILE A 48 -0.34 0.10 -9.73
C ILE A 48 -0.91 -0.20 -11.12
N ALA A 49 -0.89 -1.47 -11.51
CA ALA A 49 -1.38 -1.89 -12.82
C ALA A 49 -2.89 -1.62 -13.01
N ALA A 50 -3.29 -1.37 -14.25
CA ALA A 50 -4.71 -1.29 -14.60
C ALA A 50 -5.44 -2.58 -14.22
N ASN A 51 -6.68 -2.43 -13.73
CA ASN A 51 -7.59 -3.48 -13.26
C ASN A 51 -7.13 -4.22 -12.00
N THR A 52 -6.11 -3.71 -11.30
CA THR A 52 -5.83 -4.14 -9.93
C THR A 52 -7.04 -3.84 -9.03
N VAL A 53 -7.41 -4.79 -8.18
CA VAL A 53 -8.53 -4.66 -7.23
C VAL A 53 -7.95 -4.59 -5.82
N ILE A 54 -8.16 -3.46 -5.17
CA ILE A 54 -7.67 -3.20 -3.81
C ILE A 54 -8.87 -3.21 -2.88
N ASN A 55 -8.76 -3.98 -1.79
CA ASN A 55 -9.79 -4.09 -0.78
C ASN A 55 -9.36 -3.33 0.49
N PHE A 56 -10.33 -2.72 1.14
CA PHE A 56 -10.19 -1.99 2.39
C PHE A 56 -11.14 -2.54 3.43
N THR A 57 -10.67 -2.67 4.67
CA THR A 57 -11.52 -3.04 5.79
C THR A 57 -11.01 -2.46 7.09
N ASP A 58 -11.97 -2.05 7.92
CA ASP A 58 -11.86 -1.77 9.34
C ASP A 58 -12.17 -3.00 10.20
N ALA A 59 -12.15 -4.22 9.64
CA ALA A 59 -12.23 -5.43 10.46
C ALA A 59 -10.88 -5.77 11.10
N SER A 60 -10.89 -6.04 12.40
CA SER A 60 -9.71 -6.41 13.20
C SER A 60 -9.12 -7.74 12.77
N TRP A 61 -7.79 -7.86 12.81
CA TRP A 61 -7.09 -9.12 12.57
C TRP A 61 -6.97 -9.92 13.87
N GLN A 62 -7.40 -11.19 13.83
CA GLN A 62 -7.39 -12.13 14.95
C GLN A 62 -6.28 -13.19 14.79
N ASP A 63 -5.08 -12.77 14.37
CA ASP A 63 -3.89 -13.61 14.13
C ASP A 63 -3.94 -14.46 12.85
N THR A 64 -5.06 -15.16 12.60
CA THR A 64 -5.22 -16.08 11.45
C THR A 64 -6.34 -15.72 10.49
N ALA A 65 -7.22 -14.79 10.88
CA ALA A 65 -8.34 -14.34 10.06
C ALA A 65 -8.81 -12.94 10.51
N PHE A 66 -9.50 -12.24 9.62
CA PHE A 66 -10.28 -11.07 10.03
C PHE A 66 -11.41 -11.48 10.98
N ARG A 67 -11.79 -10.57 11.86
CA ARG A 67 -13.00 -10.69 12.65
C ARG A 67 -14.22 -10.58 11.74
N SER A 68 -15.04 -11.62 11.76
CA SER A 68 -16.20 -11.77 10.88
C SER A 68 -17.50 -11.20 11.45
N THR A 69 -17.43 -10.34 12.47
CA THR A 69 -18.59 -9.73 13.15
C THR A 69 -18.48 -8.20 13.18
N GLU A 70 -17.79 -7.66 12.18
CA GLU A 70 -17.55 -6.24 11.91
C GLU A 70 -17.85 -6.02 10.43
N HIS A 71 -17.40 -4.92 9.81
CA HIS A 71 -17.66 -4.57 8.41
C HIS A 71 -17.70 -5.71 7.37
N LEU A 72 -16.86 -6.75 7.51
CA LEU A 72 -16.91 -7.90 6.61
C LEU A 72 -18.20 -8.75 6.72
N ASP A 73 -18.94 -8.67 7.81
CA ASP A 73 -20.24 -9.32 8.02
C ASP A 73 -21.40 -8.60 7.31
N ALA A 74 -21.21 -7.32 7.00
CA ALA A 74 -22.19 -6.45 6.36
C ALA A 74 -22.24 -6.60 4.83
N GLY A 75 -21.42 -7.47 4.25
CA GLY A 75 -21.40 -7.73 2.81
C GLY A 75 -20.03 -7.67 2.15
N GLY A 76 -18.96 -7.47 2.93
CA GLY A 76 -17.58 -7.58 2.47
C GLY A 76 -16.91 -6.22 2.27
N PRO A 77 -15.61 -6.24 1.94
CA PRO A 77 -14.77 -5.06 2.06
C PRO A 77 -15.21 -3.97 1.09
N LEU A 78 -14.84 -2.73 1.43
CA LEU A 78 -14.80 -1.62 0.50
C LEU A 78 -13.78 -1.94 -0.60
N THR A 79 -14.12 -1.70 -1.86
CA THR A 79 -13.21 -2.01 -2.98
C THR A 79 -12.95 -0.80 -3.87
N TRP A 80 -11.72 -0.76 -4.38
CA TRP A 80 -11.26 0.21 -5.35
C TRP A 80 -10.64 -0.49 -6.54
N THR A 81 -10.88 0.04 -7.75
CA THR A 81 -10.17 -0.36 -8.96
C THR A 81 -10.05 0.79 -9.95
N SER A 82 -9.15 0.68 -10.93
CA SER A 82 -9.00 1.63 -12.03
C SER A 82 -8.79 0.88 -13.35
N ASP A 83 -9.33 1.38 -14.45
CA ASP A 83 -9.14 0.84 -15.80
C ASP A 83 -7.81 1.27 -16.46
N VAL A 84 -7.05 2.12 -15.77
CA VAL A 84 -5.72 2.59 -16.18
C VAL A 84 -4.69 2.34 -15.08
N THR A 85 -3.42 2.33 -15.46
CA THR A 85 -2.31 2.28 -14.49
C THR A 85 -2.33 3.53 -13.61
N LEU A 86 -2.30 3.35 -12.29
CA LEU A 86 -2.13 4.44 -11.33
C LEU A 86 -0.64 4.66 -11.10
N ALA A 87 -0.15 5.86 -11.39
CA ALA A 87 1.27 6.17 -11.23
C ALA A 87 1.67 6.29 -9.74
N ALA A 88 2.90 5.91 -9.42
CA ALA A 88 3.50 6.14 -8.11
C ALA A 88 3.41 7.63 -7.71
N GLY A 89 3.09 7.87 -6.46
CA GLY A 89 2.85 9.19 -5.88
C GLY A 89 1.42 9.71 -6.02
N THR A 90 0.54 8.99 -6.71
CA THR A 90 -0.88 9.37 -6.77
C THR A 90 -1.54 9.15 -5.41
N VAL A 91 -2.22 10.19 -4.91
CA VAL A 91 -3.07 10.11 -3.71
C VAL A 91 -4.51 9.89 -4.12
N VAL A 92 -5.15 8.90 -3.53
CA VAL A 92 -6.56 8.58 -3.70
C VAL A 92 -7.27 8.82 -2.38
N SER A 93 -8.34 9.60 -2.41
CA SER A 93 -9.19 9.85 -1.24
C SER A 93 -10.54 9.17 -1.40
N TYR A 94 -11.05 8.67 -0.29
CA TYR A 94 -12.37 8.10 -0.14
C TYR A 94 -13.24 9.01 0.73
N SER A 95 -14.49 9.21 0.30
CA SER A 95 -15.57 9.79 1.09
C SER A 95 -16.59 8.71 1.40
N GLY A 96 -16.79 8.39 2.68
CA GLY A 96 -17.79 7.43 3.16
C GLY A 96 -19.18 8.06 3.31
N ASP A 97 -19.42 9.19 2.66
CA ASP A 97 -20.77 9.76 2.52
C ASP A 97 -21.74 8.77 1.83
N ASP A 98 -23.02 9.13 1.77
CA ASP A 98 -24.06 8.31 1.14
C ASP A 98 -23.73 7.86 -0.30
N LEU A 99 -22.79 8.53 -0.98
CA LEU A 99 -22.38 8.24 -2.35
C LEU A 99 -21.14 7.33 -2.44
N ASN A 100 -20.42 7.09 -1.34
CA ASN A 100 -19.23 6.23 -1.26
C ASN A 100 -18.23 6.52 -2.39
N THR A 101 -17.72 7.74 -2.43
CA THR A 101 -16.98 8.26 -3.58
C THR A 101 -15.47 8.14 -3.44
N TRP A 102 -14.80 7.92 -4.58
CA TRP A 102 -13.35 7.98 -4.70
C TRP A 102 -12.96 9.17 -5.56
N SER A 103 -11.84 9.84 -5.25
CA SER A 103 -11.33 10.94 -6.08
C SER A 103 -10.88 10.48 -7.48
N VAL A 104 -10.38 9.24 -7.57
CA VAL A 104 -9.95 8.59 -8.81
C VAL A 104 -10.31 7.11 -8.71
N GLY A 105 -10.58 6.46 -9.85
CA GLY A 105 -10.96 5.06 -9.90
C GLY A 105 -12.47 4.85 -9.70
N THR A 106 -12.86 3.60 -9.47
CA THR A 106 -14.26 3.18 -9.38
C THR A 106 -14.51 2.52 -8.02
N ALA A 107 -15.64 2.87 -7.42
CA ALA A 107 -16.12 2.29 -6.19
C ALA A 107 -16.73 0.89 -6.40
N GLY A 108 -16.56 0.03 -5.41
CA GLY A 108 -17.36 -1.17 -5.20
C GLY A 108 -17.38 -1.56 -3.72
N GLY A 109 -18.05 -2.65 -3.39
CA GLY A 109 -18.10 -3.14 -2.01
C GLY A 109 -19.06 -2.34 -1.12
N ILE A 110 -18.83 -2.44 0.20
CA ILE A 110 -19.60 -1.75 1.25
C ILE A 110 -18.68 -0.71 1.91
N GLY A 111 -19.23 0.43 2.32
CA GLY A 111 -18.45 1.46 3.03
C GLY A 111 -18.04 1.01 4.43
N MET A 112 -16.93 1.56 4.91
CA MET A 112 -16.42 1.31 6.28
C MET A 112 -17.11 2.24 7.29
N GLY A 113 -17.12 1.86 8.56
CA GLY A 113 -17.66 2.68 9.64
C GLY A 113 -16.61 2.86 10.72
N LEU A 114 -15.82 3.94 10.62
CA LEU A 114 -14.64 4.16 11.44
C LEU A 114 -15.06 4.66 12.84
N SER A 115 -14.50 4.04 13.87
CA SER A 115 -14.83 4.31 15.26
C SER A 115 -13.84 5.25 15.95
N ASN A 116 -14.36 6.29 16.61
CA ASN A 116 -13.59 7.13 17.54
C ASN A 116 -13.19 6.44 18.86
N SER A 117 -13.56 5.16 19.04
CA SER A 117 -13.11 4.35 20.18
C SER A 117 -11.95 3.40 19.83
N GLY A 118 -11.53 3.41 18.57
CA GLY A 118 -10.47 2.57 18.03
C GLY A 118 -10.93 1.76 16.84
N ASP A 119 -10.13 1.77 15.78
CA ASP A 119 -10.28 0.90 14.61
C ASP A 119 -8.96 0.72 13.87
N GLN A 120 -9.03 -0.16 12.88
CA GLN A 120 -7.98 -0.45 11.92
C GLN A 120 -8.40 0.01 10.54
N LEU A 121 -7.43 0.14 9.63
CA LEU A 121 -7.68 0.24 8.21
C LEU A 121 -6.64 -0.64 7.50
N PHE A 122 -7.06 -1.82 7.08
CA PHE A 122 -6.24 -2.75 6.31
C PHE A 122 -6.47 -2.58 4.82
N VAL A 123 -5.37 -2.63 4.07
CA VAL A 123 -5.33 -2.62 2.61
C VAL A 123 -4.80 -3.97 2.14
N PHE A 124 -5.53 -4.65 1.27
CA PHE A 124 -5.15 -5.99 0.80
C PHE A 124 -5.68 -6.31 -0.60
N GLU A 125 -4.97 -7.18 -1.31
CA GLU A 125 -5.49 -7.88 -2.49
C GLU A 125 -6.05 -9.26 -2.11
N GLY A 126 -6.73 -9.91 -3.06
CA GLY A 126 -7.28 -11.25 -2.85
C GLY A 126 -8.61 -11.25 -2.10
N SER A 127 -8.85 -12.29 -1.31
CA SER A 127 -10.13 -12.50 -0.60
C SER A 127 -9.96 -12.34 0.90
N THR A 128 -11.05 -12.06 1.62
CA THR A 128 -11.01 -11.97 3.09
C THR A 128 -10.59 -13.27 3.79
N ALA A 129 -10.73 -14.42 3.13
CA ALA A 129 -10.30 -15.73 3.64
C ALA A 129 -8.81 -16.03 3.37
N SER A 130 -8.19 -15.32 2.43
CA SER A 130 -6.78 -15.44 2.08
C SER A 130 -6.29 -14.08 1.57
N PRO A 131 -6.13 -13.10 2.47
CA PRO A 131 -5.75 -11.74 2.09
C PRO A 131 -4.25 -11.64 1.81
N ASP A 132 -3.90 -10.96 0.72
CA ASP A 132 -2.54 -10.52 0.44
C ASP A 132 -2.38 -9.08 0.96
N PHE A 133 -1.91 -8.95 2.21
CA PHE A 133 -1.82 -7.65 2.87
C PHE A 133 -0.78 -6.72 2.25
N VAL A 134 -1.18 -5.47 2.01
CA VAL A 134 -0.36 -4.41 1.43
C VAL A 134 -0.01 -3.36 2.49
N TYR A 135 -0.96 -2.98 3.34
CA TYR A 135 -0.76 -1.97 4.38
C TYR A 135 -1.75 -2.10 5.54
N GLY A 136 -1.42 -1.53 6.69
CA GLY A 136 -2.32 -1.40 7.83
C GLY A 136 -2.14 -0.08 8.59
N LEU A 137 -3.22 0.50 9.05
CA LEU A 137 -3.22 1.62 9.99
C LEU A 137 -4.07 1.25 11.22
N GLN A 138 -3.64 1.62 12.41
CA GLN A 138 -4.43 1.55 13.64
C GLN A 138 -4.55 2.95 14.23
N PHE A 139 -5.75 3.34 14.66
CA PHE A 139 -6.03 4.67 15.22
C PHE A 139 -7.06 4.61 16.36
N ALA A 140 -7.38 5.78 16.94
CA ALA A 140 -8.37 6.02 17.99
C ALA A 140 -8.29 5.12 19.25
N ASN A 141 -7.17 4.42 19.48
CA ASN A 141 -7.01 3.57 20.66
C ASN A 141 -5.59 3.54 21.21
N ALA A 142 -5.42 3.85 22.50
CA ALA A 142 -4.12 3.87 23.16
C ALA A 142 -3.44 2.48 23.28
N SER A 143 -4.21 1.39 23.15
CA SER A 143 -3.71 0.01 23.17
C SER A 143 -3.72 -0.64 21.77
N GLY A 144 -4.06 0.12 20.72
CA GLY A 144 -4.64 -0.34 19.47
C GLY A 144 -4.00 -1.59 18.85
N ILE A 145 -2.67 -1.66 18.78
CA ILE A 145 -1.99 -2.86 18.28
C ILE A 145 -1.60 -3.79 19.43
N ILE A 146 -2.20 -4.97 19.43
CA ILE A 146 -1.86 -6.04 20.36
C ILE A 146 -0.86 -6.96 19.67
N ALA A 147 0.34 -7.09 20.25
CA ALA A 147 1.35 -8.02 19.72
C ALA A 147 0.82 -9.46 19.73
N ALA A 148 1.02 -10.19 18.63
CA ALA A 148 0.81 -11.64 18.57
C ALA A 148 1.70 -12.36 19.60
N PRO A 149 1.32 -13.54 20.12
CA PRO A 149 0.19 -14.39 19.73
C PRO A 149 -1.10 -14.12 20.53
N THR A 150 -1.22 -12.98 21.20
CA THR A 150 -2.45 -12.62 21.91
C THR A 150 -3.52 -12.23 20.91
N VAL A 151 -4.55 -13.07 20.72
CA VAL A 151 -5.69 -12.76 19.83
C VAL A 151 -6.34 -11.45 20.25
N SER A 152 -6.50 -10.53 19.30
CA SER A 152 -7.33 -9.35 19.50
C SER A 152 -8.75 -9.77 19.86
N SER A 153 -9.17 -9.43 21.08
CA SER A 153 -10.49 -9.78 21.61
C SER A 153 -11.49 -8.63 21.52
N SER A 154 -11.06 -7.46 21.04
CA SER A 154 -11.90 -6.27 20.84
C SER A 154 -11.97 -5.92 19.35
N THR A 155 -13.01 -5.16 19.01
CA THR A 155 -13.12 -4.50 17.71
C THR A 155 -12.19 -3.30 17.57
N ASN A 156 -11.80 -2.72 18.70
CA ASN A 156 -11.03 -1.49 18.77
C ASN A 156 -9.52 -1.72 18.75
N THR A 157 -9.10 -2.98 18.62
CA THR A 157 -7.70 -3.39 18.63
C THR A 157 -7.48 -4.44 17.56
N THR A 158 -6.23 -4.60 17.11
CA THR A 158 -5.88 -5.60 16.10
C THR A 158 -4.53 -6.25 16.38
N ASN A 159 -4.35 -7.47 15.89
CA ASN A 159 -3.02 -8.02 15.69
C ASN A 159 -2.37 -7.47 14.41
N VAL A 160 -1.05 -7.59 14.33
CA VAL A 160 -0.29 -7.36 13.09
C VAL A 160 -0.31 -8.66 12.27
N PRO A 161 -0.83 -8.68 11.03
CA PRO A 161 -0.70 -9.83 10.15
C PRO A 161 0.77 -10.16 9.84
N ASP A 162 1.11 -11.43 9.63
CA ASP A 162 2.50 -11.87 9.38
C ASP A 162 3.19 -11.18 8.18
N ALA A 163 2.40 -10.75 7.21
CA ALA A 163 2.89 -10.03 6.03
C ALA A 163 3.21 -8.54 6.30
N LEU A 164 2.74 -7.99 7.42
CA LEU A 164 2.94 -6.60 7.83
C LEU A 164 3.89 -6.49 9.02
N SER A 165 4.46 -5.30 9.23
CA SER A 165 5.44 -5.05 10.28
C SER A 165 5.48 -3.59 10.67
N LEU A 166 5.43 -3.33 11.99
CA LEU A 166 5.67 -2.00 12.55
C LEU A 166 7.09 -1.53 12.26
N ALA A 167 8.08 -2.42 12.35
CA ALA A 167 9.48 -2.10 12.12
C ALA A 167 9.78 -1.78 10.65
N ALA A 168 9.04 -2.39 9.72
CA ALA A 168 9.15 -2.10 8.29
C ALA A 168 8.26 -0.92 7.84
N GLY A 169 7.41 -0.41 8.72
CA GLY A 169 6.48 0.68 8.40
C GLY A 169 5.29 0.27 7.51
N THR A 170 5.05 -1.02 7.32
CA THR A 170 3.91 -1.54 6.53
C THR A 170 2.64 -1.69 7.37
N MET A 171 2.77 -1.50 8.69
CA MET A 171 1.65 -1.22 9.58
C MET A 171 2.04 -0.10 10.56
N VAL A 172 1.11 0.80 10.86
CA VAL A 172 1.38 1.99 11.68
C VAL A 172 0.30 2.16 12.75
N ASP A 173 0.73 2.51 13.96
CA ASP A 173 -0.16 2.95 15.04
C ASP A 173 -0.01 4.47 15.20
N VAL A 174 -1.09 5.20 14.96
CA VAL A 174 -1.15 6.66 15.10
C VAL A 174 -1.75 7.10 16.44
N GLY A 175 -2.01 6.16 17.35
CA GLY A 175 -2.37 6.39 18.73
C GLY A 175 -3.85 6.69 18.96
N ASN A 176 -4.16 7.25 20.13
CA ASN A 176 -5.51 7.52 20.60
C ASN A 176 -6.05 8.88 20.11
N PHE A 177 -6.17 9.00 18.80
CA PHE A 177 -6.74 10.17 18.13
C PHE A 177 -7.75 9.73 17.08
N ASP A 178 -8.91 10.36 17.10
CA ASP A 178 -10.06 10.03 16.27
C ASP A 178 -9.81 10.36 14.80
N ASP A 179 -9.00 11.40 14.56
CA ASP A 179 -8.65 11.86 13.23
C ASP A 179 -7.15 12.12 13.09
N GLY A 180 -6.65 11.95 11.87
CA GLY A 180 -5.26 12.27 11.58
C GLY A 180 -4.91 12.28 10.10
N TYR A 181 -3.85 13.02 9.79
CA TYR A 181 -3.22 12.98 8.49
C TYR A 181 -1.70 13.15 8.58
N TYR A 182 -1.03 12.51 7.62
CA TYR A 182 0.40 12.61 7.44
C TYR A 182 0.79 14.00 6.92
N SER A 183 1.80 14.58 7.56
CA SER A 183 2.28 15.96 7.33
C SER A 183 3.81 16.05 7.17
N GLY A 184 4.47 14.91 6.94
CA GLY A 184 5.92 14.81 6.74
C GLY A 184 6.37 15.07 5.30
N ILE A 185 7.51 14.48 4.92
CA ILE A 185 8.06 14.57 3.57
C ILE A 185 7.14 13.91 2.53
N THR A 186 6.99 14.53 1.36
CA THR A 186 6.21 13.99 0.23
C THR A 186 7.07 13.74 -1.00
N SER A 187 8.40 13.78 -0.86
CA SER A 187 9.35 13.48 -1.93
C SER A 187 10.45 12.58 -1.39
N GLY A 188 10.72 11.48 -2.09
CA GLY A 188 11.75 10.51 -1.70
C GLY A 188 11.52 9.16 -2.36
N THR A 189 12.38 8.20 -2.06
CA THR A 189 12.17 6.79 -2.45
C THR A 189 10.99 6.19 -1.71
N GLN A 190 10.42 5.09 -2.23
CA GLN A 190 9.36 4.33 -1.55
C GLN A 190 9.72 4.04 -0.09
N ALA A 191 10.95 3.58 0.17
CA ALA A 191 11.40 3.24 1.52
C ALA A 191 11.49 4.47 2.45
N GLU A 192 11.98 5.61 1.95
CA GLU A 192 12.05 6.85 2.73
C GLU A 192 10.66 7.40 3.07
N LEU A 193 9.74 7.37 2.10
CA LEU A 193 8.36 7.80 2.29
C LEU A 193 7.63 6.87 3.27
N LEU A 194 7.76 5.56 3.10
CA LEU A 194 7.14 4.56 3.98
C LEU A 194 7.66 4.71 5.43
N ALA A 195 8.97 4.89 5.61
CA ALA A 195 9.55 5.12 6.93
C ALA A 195 9.07 6.44 7.56
N ALA A 196 8.95 7.51 6.77
CA ALA A 196 8.44 8.78 7.25
C ALA A 196 6.94 8.70 7.63
N ILE A 197 6.12 8.00 6.84
CA ILE A 197 4.70 7.75 7.13
C ILE A 197 4.54 6.89 8.39
N ALA A 198 5.43 5.93 8.61
CA ALA A 198 5.41 5.09 9.80
C ALA A 198 5.77 5.81 11.11
N ASP A 199 6.41 6.97 11.02
CA ASP A 199 6.70 7.80 12.18
C ASP A 199 5.48 8.65 12.55
N SER A 200 4.79 8.27 13.64
CA SER A 200 3.65 9.02 14.17
C SER A 200 3.99 10.48 14.54
N GLY A 201 5.27 10.83 14.70
CA GLY A 201 5.74 12.21 14.86
C GLY A 201 5.51 13.09 13.63
N ASN A 202 5.34 12.49 12.45
CA ASN A 202 5.03 13.18 11.20
C ASN A 202 3.51 13.34 10.96
N TRP A 203 2.66 12.95 11.91
CA TRP A 203 1.21 13.02 11.78
C TRP A 203 0.61 14.16 12.60
N THR A 204 -0.23 14.96 11.95
CA THR A 204 -1.12 15.91 12.61
C THR A 204 -2.40 15.16 12.98
N ARG A 205 -2.79 15.19 14.26
CA ARG A 205 -3.85 14.35 14.83
C ARG A 205 -4.71 15.13 15.81
N GLY A 206 -5.97 14.72 15.98
CA GLY A 206 -6.94 15.36 16.86
C GLY A 206 -8.09 14.42 17.21
N ASN A 207 -8.97 14.87 18.11
CA ASN A 207 -10.23 14.21 18.48
C ASN A 207 -11.44 15.04 18.03
N ASP A 208 -11.20 15.97 17.10
CA ASP A 208 -12.22 16.81 16.52
C ASP A 208 -11.96 16.79 15.01
N ALA A 209 -13.01 16.57 14.22
CA ALA A 209 -12.95 16.59 12.76
C ALA A 209 -12.14 17.78 12.23
N PHE A 210 -11.17 17.49 11.35
CA PHE A 210 -10.49 18.53 10.59
C PHE A 210 -11.46 19.17 9.59
N ALA A 211 -11.69 20.48 9.72
CA ALA A 211 -12.66 21.22 8.89
C ALA A 211 -12.39 21.18 7.36
N THR A 212 -11.19 20.80 6.94
CA THR A 212 -10.80 20.65 5.54
C THR A 212 -9.78 19.53 5.37
N SER A 213 -9.81 18.81 4.25
CA SER A 213 -8.74 17.89 3.85
C SER A 213 -7.42 18.64 3.66
N THR A 214 -6.55 18.57 4.66
CA THR A 214 -5.23 19.24 4.67
C THR A 214 -4.07 18.32 4.26
N TRP A 215 -4.34 17.06 3.96
CA TRP A 215 -3.32 16.12 3.49
C TRP A 215 -2.85 16.43 2.08
N ALA A 216 -1.62 16.00 1.76
CA ALA A 216 -1.04 16.19 0.44
C ALA A 216 -1.87 15.50 -0.64
N SER A 217 -2.06 16.17 -1.78
CA SER A 217 -2.80 15.62 -2.93
C SER A 217 -1.94 14.78 -3.88
N SER A 218 -0.62 14.75 -3.67
CA SER A 218 0.31 13.90 -4.41
C SER A 218 1.67 13.84 -3.73
N PHE A 219 2.43 12.81 -4.04
CA PHE A 219 3.81 12.58 -3.62
C PHE A 219 4.72 12.53 -4.85
N GLN A 220 6.01 12.73 -4.66
CA GLN A 220 7.07 12.55 -5.64
C GLN A 220 7.88 11.32 -5.27
N VAL A 221 7.48 10.16 -5.77
CA VAL A 221 8.20 8.90 -5.56
C VAL A 221 9.38 8.86 -6.52
N THR A 222 10.59 8.92 -5.98
CA THR A 222 11.82 8.86 -6.79
C THR A 222 12.33 7.42 -6.87
N PRO A 223 12.86 6.99 -8.03
CA PRO A 223 13.55 5.71 -8.12
C PRO A 223 14.69 5.65 -7.09
N VAL A 224 14.92 4.46 -6.53
CA VAL A 224 16.12 4.22 -5.73
C VAL A 224 17.33 4.44 -6.65
N PRO A 225 18.27 5.35 -6.32
CA PRO A 225 19.50 5.48 -7.09
C PRO A 225 20.20 4.13 -7.09
N GLU A 226 20.41 3.52 -8.25
CA GLU A 226 21.20 2.29 -8.32
C GLU A 226 22.59 2.58 -7.77
N ALA A 227 22.86 2.08 -6.56
CA ALA A 227 24.20 2.11 -6.01
C ALA A 227 25.08 1.21 -6.89
N GLU A 228 25.85 1.84 -7.77
CA GLU A 228 27.08 1.27 -8.29
C GLU A 228 26.98 0.00 -9.15
N THR A 229 25.87 -0.30 -9.84
CA THR A 229 25.84 -1.37 -10.86
C THR A 229 26.99 -1.22 -11.86
N TYR A 230 27.33 0.02 -12.24
CA TYR A 230 28.45 0.31 -13.11
C TYR A 230 29.82 0.17 -12.43
N ALA A 231 29.98 0.56 -11.16
CA ALA A 231 31.27 0.46 -10.49
C ALA A 231 31.57 -0.99 -10.07
N MET A 232 30.56 -1.77 -9.67
CA MET A 232 30.66 -3.20 -9.39
C MET A 232 30.84 -4.02 -10.68
N MET A 233 30.18 -3.66 -11.78
CA MET A 233 30.43 -4.24 -13.09
C MET A 233 31.86 -3.92 -13.57
N LEU A 234 32.33 -2.67 -13.44
CA LEU A 234 33.69 -2.27 -13.82
C LEU A 234 34.76 -2.91 -12.91
N ALA A 235 34.50 -3.03 -11.61
CA ALA A 235 35.36 -3.74 -10.68
C ALA A 235 35.39 -5.24 -11.00
N GLY A 236 34.24 -5.85 -11.32
CA GLY A 236 34.13 -7.24 -11.75
C GLY A 236 34.88 -7.50 -13.07
N LEU A 237 34.69 -6.64 -14.08
CA LEU A 237 35.41 -6.70 -15.35
C LEU A 237 36.91 -6.43 -15.17
N GLY A 238 37.29 -5.50 -14.29
CA GLY A 238 38.67 -5.23 -13.94
C GLY A 238 39.34 -6.42 -13.28
N LEU A 239 38.64 -7.12 -12.37
CA LEU A 239 39.11 -8.34 -11.72
C LEU A 239 39.30 -9.49 -12.73
N VAL A 240 38.32 -9.70 -13.62
CA VAL A 240 38.38 -10.71 -14.69
C VAL A 240 39.50 -10.40 -15.68
N GLY A 241 39.65 -9.12 -16.08
CA GLY A 241 40.74 -8.66 -16.93
C GLY A 241 42.11 -8.88 -16.30
N PHE A 242 42.26 -8.58 -15.00
CA PHE A 242 43.50 -8.82 -14.26
C PHE A 242 43.83 -10.31 -14.14
N MET A 243 42.83 -11.16 -13.85
CA MET A 243 42.99 -12.62 -13.80
C MET A 243 43.39 -13.19 -15.17
N ALA A 244 42.78 -12.72 -16.26
CA ALA A 244 43.12 -13.13 -17.62
C ALA A 244 44.54 -12.69 -18.03
N ALA A 245 44.96 -11.49 -17.64
CA ALA A 245 46.32 -10.99 -17.90
C ALA A 245 47.39 -11.79 -17.14
N ARG A 246 47.11 -12.20 -15.89
CA ARG A 246 48.01 -13.02 -15.07
C ARG A 246 48.22 -14.41 -15.67
N ARG A 247 47.17 -15.03 -16.21
CA ARG A 247 47.23 -16.39 -16.79
C ARG A 247 48.01 -16.48 -18.10
N ARG A 248 48.25 -15.37 -18.80
CA ARG A 248 49.08 -15.34 -20.03
C ARG A 248 50.58 -15.13 -19.77
N ARG A 249 50.97 -14.82 -18.54
CA ARG A 249 52.36 -14.48 -18.17
C ARG A 249 53.05 -15.55 -17.30
N GLY A 250 52.39 -16.65 -17.00
CA GLY A 250 52.96 -17.84 -16.36
C GLY A 250 52.69 -19.05 -17.23
#